data_AF-A0A7Y2DTN4-F1
#
_entry.id   AF-A0A7Y2DTN4-F1
#
_cell.length_a   1.000
_cell.length_b   1.000
_cell.length_c   1.000
_cell.angle_alpha   90.00
_cell.angle_beta   90.00
_cell.angle_gamma   90.00
#
_symmetry.space_group_name_H-M   'P 1'
#
loop_
_entity.id
_entity.type
_entity.pdbx_description
1 polymer ?
#
loop_
_entity_poly.entity_id
_entity_poly.type
_entity_poly.pdbx_seq_one_letter_code
_entity_poly.pdbx_strand_id
1 'polypeptide(L)'
;MRLRWIFQVLTALALVASISAACSSGSDRTETDSRYERTAAVVSAVRNILDNPDAYGTEEEVVELLATYATPDAVMQDDAFDADMNMRDSWYNTLYQASMDAEIEVLHQWISDDGSQSSGLWVWRGKNFNGHDFELIGVKVDSHNDEGLITHELVLYPYPDDYVRNAALGTGTG
;
A
#
# COMPACT_ATOMS: atom_id res chain seq x y z
N MET A 1 11.13 12.31 -27.11
CA MET A 1 10.01 13.25 -27.32
C MET A 1 8.92 12.93 -26.31
N ARG A 2 8.83 13.69 -25.20
CA ARG A 2 7.60 14.07 -24.49
C ARG A 2 7.98 14.98 -23.31
N LEU A 3 7.69 16.26 -23.52
CA LEU A 3 7.64 17.35 -22.55
C LEU A 3 6.29 17.30 -21.79
N ARG A 4 6.22 18.07 -20.68
CA ARG A 4 5.13 18.23 -19.69
C ARG A 4 5.35 17.24 -18.55
N TRP A 5 5.72 17.64 -17.33
CA TRP A 5 4.95 18.48 -16.41
C TRP A 5 5.86 19.34 -15.49
N ILE A 6 5.77 20.68 -15.54
CA ILE A 6 6.47 21.60 -14.62
C ILE A 6 5.53 22.63 -13.95
N PHE A 7 4.21 22.59 -14.13
CA PHE A 7 3.36 23.72 -13.69
C PHE A 7 2.10 23.38 -12.86
N GLN A 8 2.13 22.37 -11.98
CA GLN A 8 0.99 22.11 -11.07
C GLN A 8 1.31 21.88 -9.59
N VAL A 9 2.56 22.04 -9.14
CA VAL A 9 2.93 21.78 -7.72
C VAL A 9 2.58 22.97 -6.80
N LEU A 10 2.31 24.17 -7.32
CA LEU A 10 2.14 25.38 -6.50
C LEU A 10 0.70 25.82 -6.22
N THR A 11 -0.32 25.06 -6.62
CA THR A 11 -1.74 25.42 -6.36
C THR A 11 -2.46 24.43 -5.45
N ALA A 12 -1.93 23.21 -5.27
CA ALA A 12 -2.48 22.23 -4.33
C ALA A 12 -2.20 22.57 -2.86
N LEU A 13 -1.12 23.29 -2.54
CA LEU A 13 -0.79 23.66 -1.15
C LEU A 13 -1.66 24.76 -0.54
N ALA A 14 -2.33 25.59 -1.35
CA ALA A 14 -3.16 26.69 -0.83
C ALA A 14 -4.62 26.27 -0.54
N LEU A 15 -5.12 25.22 -1.21
CA LEU A 15 -6.51 24.79 -1.03
C LEU A 15 -6.69 23.88 0.20
N VAL A 16 -5.66 23.09 0.55
CA VAL A 16 -5.67 22.27 1.78
C VAL A 16 -5.58 23.13 3.03
N ALA A 17 -4.84 24.25 3.00
CA ALA A 17 -4.76 25.19 4.13
C ALA A 17 -6.06 25.96 4.40
N SER A 18 -6.95 26.07 3.40
CA SER A 18 -8.17 26.88 3.49
C SER A 18 -9.38 26.11 4.03
N ILE A 19 -9.36 24.77 3.98
CA ILE A 19 -10.42 23.93 4.54
C ILE A 19 -10.20 23.71 6.05
N SER A 20 -8.96 23.71 6.53
CA SER A 20 -8.64 23.52 7.95
C SER A 20 -8.86 24.74 8.85
N ALA A 21 -9.03 25.95 8.27
CA ALA A 21 -9.12 27.19 9.06
C ALA A 21 -10.55 27.59 9.49
N ALA A 22 -11.59 26.87 9.04
CA ALA A 22 -12.98 27.25 9.28
C ALA A 22 -13.75 26.35 10.26
N CYS A 23 -13.15 25.27 10.76
CA CYS A 23 -13.78 24.38 11.74
C CYS A 23 -12.90 24.16 12.98
N SER A 24 -13.43 24.60 14.12
CA SER A 24 -12.96 24.42 15.50
C SER A 24 -11.94 25.44 16.02
N SER A 25 -12.52 26.47 16.61
CA SER A 25 -12.01 27.09 17.83
C SER A 25 -11.73 26.05 18.91
N GLY A 26 -10.49 26.01 19.42
CA GLY A 26 -10.18 25.67 20.81
C GLY A 26 -10.34 24.22 21.28
N SER A 27 -9.21 23.55 21.52
CA SER A 27 -9.03 22.55 22.60
C SER A 27 -10.03 21.39 22.68
N ASP A 28 -10.10 20.56 21.64
CA ASP A 28 -10.45 19.12 21.77
C ASP A 28 -10.11 18.42 20.44
N ARG A 29 -8.82 18.07 20.22
CA ARG A 29 -8.50 17.03 19.22
C ARG A 29 -8.80 15.72 19.91
N THR A 30 -9.83 15.01 19.45
CA THR A 30 -10.15 13.71 20.02
C THR A 30 -9.01 12.72 19.72
N GLU A 31 -8.83 11.70 20.56
CA GLU A 31 -7.84 10.64 20.34
C GLU A 31 -7.99 10.01 18.94
N THR A 32 -9.25 9.90 18.47
CA THR A 32 -9.66 9.48 17.13
C THR A 32 -9.08 10.35 16.01
N ASP A 33 -9.22 11.69 16.09
CA ASP A 33 -8.64 12.61 15.10
C ASP A 33 -7.11 12.47 15.06
N SER A 34 -6.50 12.24 16.21
CA SER A 34 -5.05 12.10 16.32
C SER A 34 -4.54 10.79 15.69
N ARG A 35 -5.28 9.68 15.79
CA ARG A 35 -4.91 8.40 15.17
C ARG A 35 -5.10 8.46 13.66
N TYR A 36 -6.22 9.02 13.19
CA TYR A 36 -6.46 9.23 11.76
C TYR A 36 -5.29 9.96 11.07
N GLU A 37 -4.82 11.07 11.66
CA GLU A 37 -3.73 11.84 11.09
C GLU A 37 -2.40 11.09 11.04
N ARG A 38 -2.12 10.26 12.05
CA ARG A 38 -0.92 9.41 12.07
C ARG A 38 -1.01 8.32 11.02
N THR A 39 -2.15 7.63 10.92
CA THR A 39 -2.41 6.64 9.87
C THR A 39 -2.29 7.27 8.49
N ALA A 40 -2.85 8.47 8.27
CA ALA A 40 -2.73 9.20 7.01
C ALA A 40 -1.28 9.57 6.66
N ALA A 41 -0.47 9.92 7.65
CA ALA A 41 0.95 10.16 7.44
C ALA A 41 1.71 8.89 7.04
N VAL A 42 1.43 7.76 7.70
CA VAL A 42 2.02 6.45 7.37
C VAL A 42 1.61 6.01 5.96
N VAL A 43 0.32 6.05 5.65
CA VAL A 43 -0.23 5.71 4.33
C VAL A 43 0.42 6.55 3.21
N SER A 44 0.54 7.85 3.43
CA SER A 44 1.19 8.76 2.48
C SER A 44 2.68 8.43 2.31
N ALA A 45 3.39 8.16 3.40
CA ALA A 45 4.81 7.84 3.36
C ALA A 45 5.09 6.52 2.61
N VAL A 46 4.35 5.46 2.92
CA VAL A 46 4.43 4.17 2.22
C VAL A 46 4.16 4.37 0.73
N ARG A 47 3.10 5.09 0.35
CA ARG A 47 2.79 5.36 -1.05
C ARG A 47 3.92 6.09 -1.77
N ASN A 48 4.51 7.12 -1.16
CA ASN A 48 5.61 7.86 -1.79
C ASN A 48 6.84 6.96 -2.05
N ILE A 49 7.10 5.98 -1.18
CA ILE A 49 8.16 4.99 -1.39
C ILE A 49 7.80 4.06 -2.55
N LEU A 50 6.57 3.54 -2.57
CA LEU A 50 6.11 2.60 -3.62
C LEU A 50 6.02 3.25 -5.01
N ASP A 51 5.70 4.55 -5.10
CA ASP A 51 5.64 5.28 -6.36
C ASP A 51 7.03 5.47 -7.01
N ASN A 52 8.12 5.40 -6.22
CA ASN A 52 9.49 5.54 -6.73
C ASN A 52 10.53 4.93 -5.76
N PRO A 53 10.61 3.59 -5.63
CA PRO A 53 11.46 2.93 -4.64
C PRO A 53 12.96 3.23 -4.87
N ASP A 54 13.37 3.36 -6.13
CA ASP A 54 14.77 3.66 -6.50
C ASP A 54 15.29 5.00 -5.94
N ALA A 55 14.40 5.92 -5.56
CA ALA A 55 14.78 7.18 -4.91
C ALA A 55 15.15 7.02 -3.43
N TYR A 56 14.86 5.87 -2.84
CA TYR A 56 15.04 5.61 -1.40
C TYR A 56 16.22 4.68 -1.10
N GLY A 57 16.90 4.12 -2.10
CA GLY A 57 18.16 3.39 -1.93
C GLY A 57 18.19 2.05 -2.65
N THR A 58 18.95 1.12 -2.10
CA THR A 58 18.98 -0.29 -2.50
C THR A 58 17.70 -1.02 -2.09
N GLU A 59 17.45 -2.20 -2.68
CA GLU A 59 16.29 -3.05 -2.35
C GLU A 59 16.16 -3.31 -0.83
N GLU A 60 17.29 -3.57 -0.17
CA GLU A 60 17.35 -3.80 1.28
C GLU A 60 16.98 -2.53 2.06
N GLU A 61 17.54 -1.37 1.69
CA GLU A 61 17.23 -0.10 2.35
C GLU A 61 15.75 0.30 2.19
N VAL A 62 15.16 0.05 1.02
CA VAL A 62 13.73 0.31 0.76
C VAL A 62 12.85 -0.55 1.65
N VAL A 63 13.12 -1.86 1.71
CA VAL A 63 12.33 -2.80 2.51
C VAL A 63 12.47 -2.53 4.01
N GLU A 64 13.67 -2.20 4.47
CA GLU A 64 13.89 -1.79 5.87
C GLU A 64 13.11 -0.52 6.20
N LEU A 65 13.12 0.46 5.31
CA LEU A 65 12.36 1.69 5.48
C LEU A 65 10.85 1.41 5.53
N LEU A 66 10.32 0.58 4.62
CA LEU A 66 8.92 0.17 4.62
C LEU A 66 8.54 -0.57 5.92
N ALA A 67 9.43 -1.43 6.44
CA ALA A 67 9.20 -2.15 7.68
C ALA A 67 9.08 -1.22 8.90
N THR A 68 9.65 0.00 8.87
CA THR A 68 9.48 0.98 9.96
C THR A 68 8.04 1.49 10.12
N TYR A 69 7.20 1.32 9.11
CA TYR A 69 5.79 1.70 9.12
C TYR A 69 4.87 0.60 9.65
N ALA A 70 5.43 -0.53 10.09
CA ALA A 70 4.73 -1.62 10.73
C ALA A 70 5.28 -1.90 12.13
N THR A 71 4.48 -2.53 13.00
CA THR A 71 4.98 -3.02 14.28
C THR A 71 5.90 -4.23 14.07
N PRO A 72 6.83 -4.52 14.98
CA PRO A 72 7.78 -5.64 14.83
C PRO A 72 7.12 -7.02 14.69
N ASP A 73 5.89 -7.17 15.20
CA ASP A 73 5.07 -8.37 15.18
C ASP A 73 4.00 -8.36 14.07
N ALA A 74 3.93 -7.30 13.26
CA ALA A 74 2.97 -7.21 12.19
C ALA A 74 3.23 -8.26 11.10
N VAL A 75 2.13 -8.81 10.58
CA VAL A 75 2.14 -9.79 9.50
C VAL A 75 1.27 -9.33 8.34
N MET A 76 1.68 -9.70 7.13
CA MET A 76 0.81 -9.74 5.97
C MET A 76 0.24 -11.15 5.85
N GLN A 77 -1.07 -11.25 5.75
CA GLN A 77 -1.81 -12.45 5.41
C GLN A 77 -2.30 -12.33 3.98
N ASP A 78 -1.87 -13.23 3.09
CA ASP A 78 -2.43 -13.38 1.75
C ASP A 78 -3.38 -14.57 1.69
N ASP A 79 -4.68 -14.28 1.56
CA ASP A 79 -5.76 -15.27 1.54
C ASP A 79 -5.57 -16.32 0.43
N ALA A 80 -5.10 -15.89 -0.75
CA ALA A 80 -4.91 -16.80 -1.86
C ALA A 80 -3.72 -17.74 -1.67
N PHE A 81 -2.73 -17.38 -0.86
CA PHE A 81 -1.51 -18.18 -0.67
C PHE A 81 -1.44 -18.87 0.70
N ASP A 82 -2.42 -18.66 1.58
CA ASP A 82 -2.48 -19.18 2.95
C ASP A 82 -1.14 -18.96 3.68
N ALA A 83 -0.60 -17.75 3.51
CA ALA A 83 0.73 -17.38 3.97
C ALA A 83 0.67 -16.18 4.91
N ASP A 84 1.14 -16.40 6.15
CA ASP A 84 1.42 -15.36 7.12
C ASP A 84 2.91 -15.05 7.08
N MET A 85 3.25 -13.83 6.67
CA MET A 85 4.63 -13.39 6.52
C MET A 85 4.86 -12.12 7.33
N ASN A 86 6.04 -11.98 7.96
CA ASN A 86 6.37 -10.69 8.58
C ASN A 86 6.41 -9.59 7.50
N MET A 87 6.10 -8.36 7.88
CA MET A 87 5.93 -7.27 6.90
C MET A 87 7.19 -7.00 6.05
N ARG A 88 8.39 -7.16 6.62
CA ARG A 88 9.65 -6.98 5.88
C ARG A 88 9.76 -7.97 4.72
N ASP A 89 9.62 -9.26 5.00
CA ASP A 89 9.74 -10.32 3.99
C ASP A 89 8.61 -10.21 2.96
N SER A 90 7.43 -9.78 3.40
CA SER A 90 6.27 -9.53 2.54
C SER A 90 6.54 -8.41 1.54
N TRP A 91 7.08 -7.28 1.98
CA TRP A 91 7.47 -6.18 1.09
C TRP A 91 8.57 -6.59 0.13
N TYR A 92 9.58 -7.33 0.60
CA TYR A 92 10.64 -7.83 -0.27
C TYR A 92 10.07 -8.73 -1.38
N ASN A 93 9.21 -9.68 -1.03
CA ASN A 93 8.59 -10.57 -2.01
C ASN A 93 7.65 -9.81 -2.98
N THR A 94 6.92 -8.81 -2.49
CA THR A 94 6.01 -8.03 -3.33
C THR A 94 6.76 -7.18 -4.37
N LEU A 95 7.88 -6.57 -3.97
CA LEU A 95 8.60 -5.59 -4.79
C LEU A 95 9.72 -6.20 -5.64
N TYR A 96 10.40 -7.21 -5.12
CA TYR A 96 11.69 -7.66 -5.64
C TYR A 96 11.75 -9.15 -5.96
N GLN A 97 10.61 -9.83 -6.01
CA GLN A 97 10.58 -11.23 -6.41
C GLN A 97 10.97 -11.39 -7.88
N ALA A 98 12.27 -11.63 -8.09
CA ALA A 98 13.02 -11.50 -9.34
C ALA A 98 12.51 -12.31 -10.55
N SER A 99 11.50 -13.16 -10.36
CA SER A 99 10.97 -14.04 -11.41
C SER A 99 9.63 -13.57 -11.98
N MET A 100 9.03 -12.51 -11.45
CA MET A 100 7.86 -11.85 -12.03
C MET A 100 8.26 -10.45 -12.53
N ASP A 101 7.90 -10.14 -13.77
CA ASP A 101 8.00 -8.78 -14.33
C ASP A 101 6.61 -8.17 -14.27
N ALA A 102 6.25 -7.66 -13.10
CA ALA A 102 4.90 -7.21 -12.79
C ALA A 102 4.91 -5.90 -11.98
N GLU A 103 3.84 -5.14 -12.11
CA GLU A 103 3.60 -3.90 -11.39
C GLU A 103 2.30 -3.98 -10.59
N ILE A 104 2.21 -3.19 -9.52
CA ILE A 104 0.98 -2.97 -8.76
C ILE A 104 0.54 -1.51 -8.95
N GLU A 105 -0.62 -1.30 -9.57
CA GLU A 105 -1.25 0.01 -9.70
C GLU A 105 -2.34 0.17 -8.63
N VAL A 106 -2.20 1.16 -7.74
CA VAL A 106 -3.24 1.50 -6.76
C VAL A 106 -4.32 2.38 -7.40
N LEU A 107 -5.52 1.83 -7.55
CA LEU A 107 -6.67 2.51 -8.16
C LEU A 107 -7.41 3.42 -7.18
N HIS A 108 -7.55 2.98 -5.93
CA HIS A 108 -8.25 3.72 -4.89
C HIS A 108 -7.66 3.41 -3.52
N GLN A 109 -7.76 4.36 -2.59
CA GLN A 109 -7.25 4.22 -1.23
C GLN A 109 -8.12 5.00 -0.26
N TRP A 110 -8.35 4.44 0.92
CA TRP A 110 -9.12 5.07 1.98
C TRP A 110 -8.55 4.75 3.37
N ILE A 111 -8.99 5.55 4.34
CA ILE A 111 -8.69 5.40 5.77
C ILE A 111 -10.04 5.48 6.49
N SER A 112 -10.29 4.60 7.46
CA SER A 112 -11.50 4.66 8.28
C SER A 112 -11.54 5.98 9.06
N ASP A 113 -12.74 6.47 9.38
CA ASP A 113 -12.90 7.75 10.10
C ASP A 113 -12.12 7.79 11.43
N ASP A 114 -11.94 6.64 12.06
CA ASP A 114 -11.21 6.51 13.31
C ASP A 114 -9.72 6.21 13.16
N GLY A 115 -9.21 6.10 11.93
CA GLY A 115 -7.82 5.79 11.62
C GLY A 115 -7.36 4.37 11.98
N SER A 116 -8.24 3.50 12.46
CA SER A 116 -7.87 2.12 12.84
C SER A 116 -7.62 1.22 11.65
N GLN A 117 -8.14 1.58 10.47
CA GLN A 117 -7.97 0.82 9.24
C GLN A 117 -7.61 1.73 8.07
N SER A 118 -6.80 1.20 7.17
CA SER A 118 -6.66 1.74 5.82
C SER A 118 -6.77 0.62 4.80
N SER A 119 -7.04 0.95 3.55
CA SER A 119 -7.18 -0.07 2.51
C SER A 119 -6.95 0.52 1.14
N GLY A 120 -6.57 -0.34 0.20
CA GLY A 120 -6.33 0.03 -1.19
C GLY A 120 -6.92 -1.01 -2.15
N LEU A 121 -7.62 -0.53 -3.17
CA LEU A 121 -7.97 -1.30 -4.36
C LEU A 121 -6.84 -1.15 -5.37
N TRP A 122 -6.34 -2.26 -5.88
CA TRP A 122 -5.19 -2.28 -6.77
C TRP A 122 -5.32 -3.30 -7.91
N VAL A 123 -4.49 -3.12 -8.93
CA VAL A 123 -4.31 -4.05 -10.05
C VAL A 123 -2.89 -4.54 -10.05
N TRP A 124 -2.69 -5.85 -10.01
CA TRP A 124 -1.41 -6.51 -10.21
C TRP A 124 -1.36 -7.10 -11.61
N ARG A 125 -0.44 -6.62 -12.45
CA ARG A 125 -0.39 -7.01 -13.87
C ARG A 125 1.04 -7.08 -14.39
N GLY A 126 1.24 -7.90 -15.42
CA GLY A 126 2.52 -8.05 -16.11
C GLY A 126 2.75 -9.47 -16.57
N LYS A 127 3.99 -9.95 -16.45
CA LYS A 127 4.41 -11.31 -16.75
C LYS A 127 4.57 -12.13 -15.48
N ASN A 128 3.91 -13.27 -15.45
CA ASN A 128 3.97 -14.21 -14.34
C ASN A 128 5.25 -15.07 -14.34
N PHE A 129 5.40 -15.99 -13.38
CA PHE A 129 6.60 -16.84 -13.25
C PHE A 129 6.94 -17.67 -14.51
N ASN A 130 5.94 -17.96 -15.36
CA ASN A 130 6.12 -18.67 -16.62
C ASN A 130 6.20 -17.73 -17.85
N GLY A 131 6.25 -16.41 -17.64
CA GLY A 131 6.33 -15.41 -18.70
C GLY A 131 5.01 -15.17 -19.45
N HIS A 132 3.88 -15.66 -18.93
CA HIS A 132 2.57 -15.38 -19.50
C HIS A 132 2.02 -14.05 -18.96
N ASP A 133 1.24 -13.35 -19.79
CA ASP A 133 0.52 -12.16 -19.35
C ASP A 133 -0.54 -12.54 -18.31
N PHE A 134 -0.64 -11.74 -17.25
CA PHE A 134 -1.71 -11.84 -16.26
C PHE A 134 -2.13 -10.44 -15.79
N GLU A 135 -3.35 -10.36 -15.29
CA GLU A 135 -3.90 -9.18 -14.61
C GLU A 135 -4.88 -9.66 -13.54
N LEU A 136 -4.70 -9.16 -12.32
CA LEU A 136 -5.54 -9.45 -11.17
C LEU A 136 -5.91 -8.16 -10.47
N ILE A 137 -7.14 -8.07 -10.00
CA ILE A 137 -7.58 -7.02 -9.08
C ILE A 137 -7.46 -7.60 -7.67
N GLY A 138 -6.97 -6.80 -6.73
CA GLY A 138 -6.93 -7.15 -5.33
C GLY A 138 -7.32 -5.98 -4.43
N VAL A 139 -7.61 -6.30 -3.18
CA VAL A 139 -7.83 -5.34 -2.12
C VAL A 139 -6.89 -5.71 -0.99
N LYS A 140 -6.21 -4.72 -0.41
CA LYS A 140 -5.53 -4.90 0.87
C LYS A 140 -6.24 -4.16 1.98
N VAL A 141 -6.25 -4.68 3.20
CA VAL A 141 -6.80 -4.02 4.39
C VAL A 141 -5.74 -4.03 5.48
N ASP A 142 -5.28 -2.85 5.87
CA ASP A 142 -4.29 -2.64 6.91
C ASP A 142 -5.01 -2.28 8.21
N SER A 143 -4.65 -2.93 9.31
CA SER A 143 -5.02 -2.51 10.67
C SER A 143 -3.89 -1.66 11.25
N HIS A 144 -4.25 -0.64 12.02
CA HIS A 144 -3.29 0.31 12.60
C HIS A 144 -3.44 0.40 14.13
N ASN A 145 -2.31 0.55 14.83
CA ASN A 145 -2.30 0.88 16.25
C ASN A 145 -2.54 2.37 16.51
N ASP A 146 -2.49 2.80 17.77
CA ASP A 146 -2.73 4.19 18.13
C ASP A 146 -1.65 5.13 17.62
N GLU A 147 -0.44 4.65 17.35
CA GLU A 147 0.64 5.38 16.68
C GLU A 147 0.48 5.47 15.15
N GLY A 148 -0.53 4.80 14.58
CA GLY A 148 -0.79 4.73 13.14
C GLY A 148 0.06 3.71 12.39
N LEU A 149 0.87 2.90 13.09
CA LEU A 149 1.70 1.85 12.50
C LEU A 149 0.83 0.64 12.13
N ILE A 150 1.19 -0.02 11.03
CA ILE A 150 0.52 -1.24 10.56
C ILE A 150 0.75 -2.36 11.57
N THR A 151 -0.31 -2.98 12.08
CA THR A 151 -0.26 -4.16 12.95
C THR A 151 -0.62 -5.44 12.21
N HIS A 152 -1.32 -5.34 11.09
CA HIS A 152 -1.72 -6.46 10.25
C HIS A 152 -2.08 -5.94 8.86
N GLU A 153 -1.69 -6.65 7.81
CA GLU A 153 -2.16 -6.43 6.44
C GLU A 153 -2.88 -7.69 5.95
N LEU A 154 -4.10 -7.55 5.44
CA LEU A 154 -4.86 -8.64 4.83
C LEU A 154 -5.00 -8.39 3.33
N VAL A 155 -4.52 -9.30 2.50
CA VAL A 155 -4.64 -9.26 1.04
C VAL A 155 -5.75 -10.20 0.58
N LEU A 156 -6.68 -9.65 -0.20
CA LEU A 156 -7.89 -10.33 -0.68
C LEU A 156 -8.04 -10.18 -2.19
N TYR A 157 -8.60 -11.21 -2.81
CA TYR A 157 -8.90 -11.24 -4.24
C TYR A 157 -10.38 -11.55 -4.48
N PRO A 158 -11.04 -10.92 -5.47
CA PRO A 158 -12.41 -11.25 -5.84
C PRO A 158 -12.49 -12.49 -6.74
N TYR A 159 -11.58 -13.45 -6.55
CA TYR A 159 -11.42 -14.67 -7.34
C TYR A 159 -11.23 -15.87 -6.41
N PRO A 160 -11.54 -17.11 -6.84
CA PRO A 160 -11.12 -18.31 -6.11
C PRO A 160 -9.60 -18.39 -5.99
N ASP A 161 -9.08 -18.89 -4.87
CA ASP A 161 -7.63 -18.97 -4.60
C ASP A 161 -6.85 -19.66 -5.71
N ASP A 162 -7.37 -20.77 -6.23
CA ASP A 162 -6.73 -21.52 -7.32
C ASP A 162 -6.63 -20.69 -8.60
N TYR A 163 -7.57 -19.78 -8.86
CA TYR A 163 -7.47 -18.87 -10.00
C TYR A 163 -6.32 -17.88 -9.80
N VAL A 164 -6.20 -17.30 -8.60
CA VAL A 164 -5.11 -16.36 -8.25
C VAL A 164 -3.76 -17.05 -8.35
N ARG A 165 -3.61 -18.23 -7.74
CA ARG A 165 -2.39 -19.04 -7.80
C ARG A 165 -2.02 -19.39 -9.24
N ASN A 166 -2.99 -19.82 -10.05
CA ASN A 166 -2.74 -20.19 -11.43
C ASN A 166 -2.35 -18.99 -12.31
N ALA A 167 -2.93 -17.81 -12.06
CA ALA A 167 -2.56 -16.58 -12.74
C ALA A 167 -1.14 -16.15 -12.38
N ALA A 168 -0.78 -16.17 -11.08
CA ALA A 168 0.54 -15.80 -10.58
C ALA A 168 1.63 -16.81 -10.98
N LEU A 169 1.36 -18.12 -10.92
CA LEU A 169 2.32 -19.18 -11.29
C LEU A 169 2.37 -19.46 -12.79
N GLY A 170 1.36 -19.03 -13.54
CA GLY A 170 1.24 -19.32 -14.97
C GLY A 170 1.02 -20.79 -15.29
N THR A 171 0.40 -21.55 -14.36
CA THR A 171 0.10 -22.98 -14.49
C THR A 171 -1.16 -23.26 -15.32
N GLY A 172 -1.86 -22.22 -15.77
CA GLY A 172 -3.07 -22.28 -16.59
C GLY A 172 -4.34 -22.26 -15.75
N THR A 173 -5.41 -21.65 -16.28
CA THR A 173 -6.72 -21.65 -15.62
C THR A 173 -7.38 -23.02 -15.84
N GLY A 174 -7.40 -23.85 -14.79
CA GLY A 174 -8.22 -25.08 -14.79
C GLY A 174 -9.70 -24.80 -14.99
#